data_AF-A0A9E2EYP4-F1
#
_entry.id   AF-A0A9E2EYP4-F1
#
_cell.length_a   1.000
_cell.length_b   1.000
_cell.length_c   1.000
_cell.angle_alpha   90.00
_cell.angle_beta   90.00
_cell.angle_gamma   90.00
#
_symmetry.space_group_name_H-M   'P 1'
#
loop_
_entity.id
_entity.type
_entity.pdbx_description
1 polymer ?
#
loop_
_entity_poly.entity_id
_entity_poly.type
_entity_poly.pdbx_seq_one_letter_code
_entity_poly.pdbx_strand_id
1 'polypeptide(L)'
;MSVKPAKKRPTMAEQADIHELYEESVQNVENEVQFIQTTFRALTGRTAYLFREDFCGTASAACEWVRQGKEYQAIGVDIDSGVLEWGRNNRVAQLPTEDQARVSLIESDVQTVETPRVDVLAAFNFSYWIFEERAQMVAYMRRCLDALKDDGVLFMDMFGGPESFEETKEKTKHKGFTYIWHQAEFHPVTNHMQCY
;
A
#
# COMPACT_ATOMS: atom_id res chain seq x y z
N MET A 1 -31.53 -43.26 -14.32
CA MET A 1 -30.11 -43.05 -13.96
C MET A 1 -29.91 -41.56 -13.74
N SER A 2 -29.59 -41.15 -12.51
CA SER A 2 -29.38 -39.74 -12.19
C SER A 2 -27.96 -39.35 -12.64
N VAL A 3 -27.85 -38.48 -13.65
CA VAL A 3 -26.56 -37.96 -14.09
C VAL A 3 -26.04 -37.04 -12.99
N LYS A 4 -24.98 -37.44 -12.29
CA LYS A 4 -24.29 -36.56 -11.33
C LYS A 4 -23.81 -35.32 -12.10
N PRO A 5 -24.08 -34.09 -11.60
CA PRO A 5 -23.60 -32.89 -12.27
C PRO A 5 -22.06 -32.92 -12.30
N ALA A 6 -21.49 -32.68 -13.47
CA ALA A 6 -20.04 -32.57 -13.62
C ALA A 6 -19.54 -31.43 -12.72
N LYS A 7 -18.51 -31.69 -11.90
CA LYS A 7 -17.84 -30.64 -11.13
C LYS A 7 -17.31 -29.60 -12.12
N LYS A 8 -17.81 -28.36 -12.02
CA LYS A 8 -17.32 -27.23 -12.83
C LYS A 8 -15.83 -27.06 -12.52
N ARG A 9 -15.02 -26.97 -13.57
CA ARG A 9 -13.60 -26.60 -13.42
C ARG A 9 -13.54 -25.15 -12.94
N PRO A 10 -12.65 -24.82 -11.99
CA PRO A 10 -12.50 -23.44 -11.55
C PRO A 10 -12.10 -22.56 -12.72
N THR A 11 -12.67 -21.35 -12.76
CA THR A 11 -12.36 -20.31 -13.75
C THR A 11 -10.93 -19.80 -13.57
N MET A 12 -10.41 -19.07 -14.56
CA MET A 12 -9.11 -18.40 -14.42
C MET A 12 -9.12 -17.39 -13.27
N ALA A 13 -10.24 -16.69 -13.06
CA ALA A 13 -10.38 -15.71 -11.97
C ALA A 13 -10.33 -16.38 -10.59
N GLU A 14 -10.97 -17.53 -10.41
CA GLU A 14 -10.93 -18.30 -9.15
C GLU A 14 -9.55 -18.89 -8.84
N GLN A 15 -8.64 -18.91 -9.81
CA GLN A 15 -7.28 -19.43 -9.66
C GLN A 15 -6.22 -18.34 -9.60
N ALA A 16 -6.58 -17.09 -9.92
CA ALA A 16 -5.63 -15.99 -9.95
C ALA A 16 -5.32 -15.53 -8.52
N ASP A 17 -4.06 -15.20 -8.28
CA ASP A 17 -3.67 -14.52 -7.04
C ASP A 17 -3.94 -13.02 -7.19
N ILE A 18 -4.92 -12.53 -6.43
CA ILE A 18 -5.34 -11.13 -6.51
C ILE A 18 -4.24 -10.18 -6.04
N HIS A 19 -3.37 -10.60 -5.13
CA HIS A 19 -2.28 -9.78 -4.63
C HIS A 19 -1.20 -9.61 -5.69
N GLU A 20 -0.80 -10.70 -6.36
CA GLU A 20 0.12 -10.62 -7.51
C GLU A 20 -0.46 -9.71 -8.62
N LEU A 21 -1.73 -9.91 -8.98
CA LEU A 21 -2.38 -9.09 -10.01
C LEU A 21 -2.44 -7.62 -9.63
N TYR A 22 -2.69 -7.31 -8.35
CA TYR A 22 -2.70 -5.94 -7.85
C TYR A 22 -1.31 -5.31 -7.98
N GLU A 23 -0.27 -5.97 -7.48
CA GLU A 23 1.11 -5.46 -7.57
C GLU A 23 1.54 -5.21 -9.02
N GLU A 24 1.30 -6.19 -9.92
CA GLU A 24 1.63 -6.06 -11.35
C GLU A 24 0.81 -4.96 -12.07
N SER A 25 -0.35 -4.59 -11.52
CA SER A 25 -1.25 -3.62 -12.14
C SER A 25 -0.95 -2.17 -11.76
N VAL A 26 -0.62 -1.91 -10.49
CA VAL A 26 -0.59 -0.53 -9.96
C VAL A 26 0.66 -0.18 -9.16
N GLN A 27 1.54 -1.12 -8.81
CA GLN A 27 2.72 -0.81 -8.00
C GLN A 27 3.98 -0.60 -8.84
N ASN A 28 4.86 0.29 -8.35
CA ASN A 28 6.22 0.44 -8.85
C ASN A 28 7.18 0.78 -7.70
N VAL A 29 7.34 -0.20 -6.80
CA VAL A 29 8.02 -0.01 -5.51
C VAL A 29 9.47 0.43 -5.65
N GLU A 30 10.16 0.02 -6.73
CA GLU A 30 11.54 0.43 -6.98
C GLU A 30 11.64 1.93 -7.23
N ASN A 31 10.75 2.47 -8.07
CA ASN A 31 10.70 3.91 -8.36
C ASN A 31 10.18 4.70 -7.15
N GLU A 32 9.19 4.17 -6.42
CA GLU A 32 8.67 4.79 -5.21
C GLU A 32 9.74 4.93 -4.13
N VAL A 33 10.47 3.84 -3.82
CA VAL A 33 11.57 3.85 -2.84
C VAL A 33 12.69 4.78 -3.28
N GLN A 34 13.06 4.76 -4.57
CA GLN A 34 14.06 5.68 -5.11
C GLN A 34 13.63 7.14 -4.96
N PHE A 35 12.37 7.44 -5.29
CA PHE A 35 11.80 8.79 -5.17
C PHE A 35 11.79 9.27 -3.73
N ILE A 36 11.32 8.43 -2.80
CA ILE A 36 11.31 8.72 -1.36
C ILE A 36 12.72 9.08 -0.91
N GLN A 37 13.72 8.23 -1.17
CA GLN A 37 15.07 8.47 -0.65
C GLN A 37 15.73 9.71 -1.24
N THR A 38 15.56 9.91 -2.55
CA THR A 38 16.11 11.07 -3.23
C THR A 38 15.52 12.35 -2.67
N THR A 39 14.20 12.39 -2.50
CA THR A 39 13.48 13.55 -2.00
C THR A 39 13.77 13.80 -0.52
N PHE A 40 13.76 12.75 0.30
CA PHE A 40 14.11 12.85 1.72
C PHE A 40 15.51 13.43 1.89
N ARG A 41 16.50 12.92 1.15
CA ARG A 41 17.88 13.43 1.21
C ARG A 41 17.98 14.88 0.73
N ALA A 42 17.23 15.26 -0.30
CA ALA A 42 17.21 16.65 -0.77
C ALA A 42 16.62 17.62 0.28
N LEU A 43 15.63 17.18 1.05
CA LEU A 43 14.98 17.99 2.08
C LEU A 43 15.79 18.06 3.38
N THR A 44 16.39 16.95 3.81
CA THR A 44 17.00 16.82 5.15
C THR A 44 18.52 16.81 5.14
N GLY A 45 19.15 16.57 3.98
CA GLY A 45 20.59 16.44 3.84
C GLY A 45 21.18 15.09 4.29
N ARG A 46 20.35 14.12 4.71
CA ARG A 46 20.80 12.79 5.14
C ARG A 46 20.03 11.64 4.49
N THR A 47 20.54 10.43 4.67
CA THR A 47 19.88 9.18 4.27
C THR A 47 18.77 8.82 5.27
N ALA A 48 17.58 8.46 4.79
CA ALA A 48 16.57 7.80 5.62
C ALA A 48 16.91 6.31 5.76
N TYR A 49 16.73 5.76 6.95
CA TYR A 49 17.01 4.35 7.23
C TYR A 49 15.78 3.61 7.77
N LEU A 50 14.97 4.25 8.60
CA LEU A 50 13.76 3.66 9.16
C LEU A 50 12.52 4.18 8.42
N PHE A 51 11.86 3.27 7.71
CA PHE A 51 10.66 3.52 6.93
C PHE A 51 9.44 2.88 7.58
N ARG A 52 8.31 3.58 7.55
CA ARG A 52 6.99 3.03 7.86
C ARG A 52 6.06 3.23 6.65
N GLU A 53 5.38 2.16 6.27
CA GLU A 53 4.31 2.17 5.29
C GLU A 53 2.99 1.92 6.02
N ASP A 54 2.10 2.90 5.97
CA ASP A 54 0.71 2.74 6.39
C ASP A 54 -0.11 2.20 5.23
N PHE A 55 -1.06 1.30 5.52
CA PHE A 55 -1.85 0.56 4.53
C PHE A 55 -0.95 -0.30 3.63
N CYS A 56 0.01 -1.00 4.25
CA CYS A 56 1.13 -1.61 3.52
C CYS A 56 0.73 -2.78 2.61
N GLY A 57 -0.49 -3.32 2.76
CA GLY A 57 -0.96 -4.47 2.00
C GLY A 57 0.05 -5.61 2.01
N THR A 58 0.57 -5.94 0.84
CA THR A 58 1.50 -7.06 0.62
C THR A 58 2.92 -6.83 1.14
N ALA A 59 3.22 -5.61 1.60
CA ALA A 59 4.53 -5.17 2.09
C ALA A 59 5.65 -5.19 1.05
N SER A 60 5.32 -5.08 -0.25
CA SER A 60 6.32 -5.02 -1.31
C SER A 60 7.25 -3.81 -1.20
N ALA A 61 6.74 -2.62 -0.82
CA ALA A 61 7.59 -1.45 -0.62
C ALA A 61 8.49 -1.59 0.62
N ALA A 62 8.00 -2.18 1.72
CA ALA A 62 8.82 -2.52 2.88
C ALA A 62 9.96 -3.49 2.52
N CYS A 63 9.70 -4.50 1.69
CA CYS A 63 10.71 -5.44 1.19
C CYS A 63 11.74 -4.74 0.30
N GLU A 64 11.30 -3.86 -0.59
CA GLU A 64 12.20 -3.09 -1.44
C GLU A 64 13.07 -2.12 -0.64
N TRP A 65 12.49 -1.49 0.39
CA TRP A 65 13.21 -0.59 1.28
C TRP A 65 14.42 -1.24 1.94
N VAL A 66 14.25 -2.45 2.49
CA VAL A 66 15.33 -3.15 3.21
C VAL A 66 16.45 -3.65 2.29
N ARG A 67 16.17 -3.89 1.00
CA ARG A 67 17.17 -4.34 0.00
C ARG A 67 18.23 -3.28 -0.29
N GLN A 68 17.97 -2.02 0.03
CA GLN A 68 18.94 -0.93 -0.15
C GLN A 68 20.22 -1.11 0.69
N GLY A 69 20.18 -1.91 1.76
CA GLY A 69 21.36 -2.30 2.53
C GLY A 69 21.07 -2.64 3.98
N LYS A 70 22.11 -3.07 4.70
CA LYS A 70 22.03 -3.61 6.08
C LYS A 70 21.51 -2.64 7.15
N GLU A 71 21.56 -1.33 6.91
CA GLU A 71 21.13 -0.30 7.87
C GLU A 71 19.64 0.04 7.75
N TYR A 72 19.00 -0.35 6.65
CA TYR A 72 17.61 -0.01 6.36
C TYR A 72 16.66 -0.90 7.17
N GLN A 73 15.56 -0.34 7.66
CA GLN A 73 14.53 -1.06 8.41
C GLN A 73 13.17 -0.58 7.94
N ALA A 74 12.20 -1.49 7.88
CA ALA A 74 10.86 -1.19 7.42
C ALA A 74 9.79 -1.70 8.40
N ILE A 75 8.75 -0.90 8.58
CA ILE A 75 7.55 -1.25 9.34
C ILE A 75 6.35 -1.14 8.38
N GLY A 76 5.67 -2.23 8.09
CA GLY A 76 4.38 -2.20 7.39
C GLY A 76 3.23 -2.31 8.39
N VAL A 77 2.24 -1.43 8.28
CA VAL A 77 1.02 -1.46 9.08
C VAL A 77 -0.19 -1.66 8.18
N ASP A 78 -0.98 -2.68 8.46
CA ASP A 78 -2.27 -2.90 7.80
C ASP A 78 -3.27 -3.50 8.79
N ILE A 79 -4.57 -3.33 8.56
CA ILE A 79 -5.62 -3.92 9.39
C ILE A 79 -5.99 -5.33 8.93
N ASP A 80 -5.69 -5.68 7.67
CA ASP A 80 -6.04 -6.97 7.10
C ASP A 80 -4.94 -8.02 7.38
N SER A 81 -5.21 -8.88 8.36
CA SER A 81 -4.33 -10.00 8.71
C SER A 81 -4.09 -10.98 7.56
N GLY A 82 -5.07 -11.17 6.66
CA GLY A 82 -4.96 -12.06 5.53
C GLY A 82 -3.94 -11.56 4.51
N VAL A 83 -3.98 -10.27 4.20
CA VAL A 83 -3.02 -9.64 3.27
C VAL A 83 -1.62 -9.61 3.90
N LEU A 84 -1.51 -9.31 5.20
CA LEU A 84 -0.24 -9.34 5.92
C LEU A 84 0.40 -10.73 5.96
N GLU A 85 -0.39 -11.78 6.13
CA GLU A 85 0.08 -13.16 6.09
C GLU A 85 0.49 -13.57 4.67
N TRP A 86 -0.27 -13.12 3.66
CA TRP A 86 0.14 -13.32 2.27
C TRP A 86 1.50 -12.65 2.00
N GLY A 87 1.69 -11.39 2.43
CA GLY A 87 2.95 -10.66 2.29
C GLY A 87 4.12 -11.34 3.00
N ARG A 88 3.90 -11.91 4.20
CA ARG A 88 4.92 -12.72 4.90
C ARG A 88 5.40 -13.88 4.04
N ASN A 89 4.46 -14.66 3.51
CA ASN A 89 4.76 -15.91 2.82
C ASN A 89 5.31 -15.69 1.40
N ASN A 90 4.89 -14.62 0.71
CA ASN A 90 5.18 -14.42 -0.70
C ASN A 90 6.18 -13.30 -0.99
N ARG A 91 6.37 -12.35 -0.07
CA ARG A 91 7.33 -11.23 -0.21
C ARG A 91 8.46 -11.31 0.79
N VAL A 92 8.14 -11.24 2.09
CA VAL A 92 9.16 -11.23 3.14
C VAL A 92 9.98 -12.53 3.11
N ALA A 93 9.36 -13.70 3.01
CA ALA A 93 10.07 -14.99 2.98
C ALA A 93 11.03 -15.15 1.78
N GLN A 94 10.90 -14.33 0.73
CA GLN A 94 11.79 -14.35 -0.43
C GLN A 94 13.04 -13.49 -0.24
N LEU A 95 13.11 -12.69 0.83
CA LEU A 95 14.29 -11.93 1.19
C LEU A 95 15.37 -12.83 1.81
N PRO A 96 16.66 -12.44 1.77
CA PRO A 96 17.68 -13.04 2.63
C PRO A 96 17.27 -12.98 4.11
N THR A 97 17.66 -13.98 4.90
CA THR A 97 17.26 -14.07 6.33
C THR A 97 17.60 -12.82 7.14
N GLU A 98 18.73 -12.18 6.85
CA GLU A 98 19.15 -10.93 7.50
C GLU A 98 18.26 -9.72 7.14
N ASP A 99 17.65 -9.74 5.96
CA ASP A 99 16.72 -8.71 5.48
C ASP A 99 15.33 -8.94 6.06
N GLN A 100 14.90 -10.20 6.17
CA GLN A 100 13.63 -10.58 6.80
C GLN A 100 13.53 -10.02 8.23
N ALA A 101 14.60 -10.13 9.00
CA ALA A 101 14.65 -9.63 10.38
C ALA A 101 14.51 -8.10 10.50
N ARG A 102 14.65 -7.36 9.39
CA ARG A 102 14.56 -5.90 9.32
C ARG A 102 13.20 -5.40 8.81
N VAL A 103 12.28 -6.33 8.48
CA VAL A 103 10.89 -6.02 8.12
C VAL A 103 9.98 -6.41 9.28
N SER A 104 9.26 -5.44 9.83
CA SER A 104 8.22 -5.66 10.84
C SER A 104 6.86 -5.42 10.21
N LEU A 105 5.94 -6.36 10.34
CA LEU A 105 4.57 -6.21 9.84
C LEU A 105 3.60 -6.28 11.00
N ILE A 106 2.76 -5.27 11.15
CA ILE A 106 1.89 -5.08 12.32
C ILE A 106 0.44 -5.03 11.87
N GLU A 107 -0.37 -5.96 12.38
CA GLU A 107 -1.82 -5.93 12.23
C GLU A 107 -2.40 -4.87 13.18
N SER A 108 -2.77 -3.70 12.65
CA SER A 108 -3.32 -2.61 13.46
C SER A 108 -4.02 -1.55 12.61
N ASP A 109 -4.93 -0.80 13.24
CA ASP A 109 -5.43 0.45 12.68
C ASP A 109 -4.33 1.52 12.77
N VAL A 110 -3.98 2.12 11.63
CA VAL A 110 -2.95 3.16 11.50
C VAL A 110 -3.19 4.38 12.39
N GLN A 111 -4.44 4.64 12.82
CA GLN A 111 -4.79 5.69 13.76
C GLN A 111 -4.44 5.34 15.21
N THR A 112 -4.24 4.06 15.54
CA THR A 112 -4.01 3.58 16.91
C THR A 112 -2.68 2.89 17.12
N VAL A 113 -2.03 2.44 16.04
CA VAL A 113 -0.75 1.73 16.11
C VAL A 113 0.32 2.56 16.84
N GLU A 114 1.16 1.86 17.60
CA GLU A 114 2.33 2.41 18.25
C GLU A 114 3.60 1.83 17.61
N THR A 115 4.46 2.73 17.15
CA THR A 115 5.75 2.38 16.53
C THR A 115 6.83 3.32 17.06
N PRO A 116 8.12 2.97 16.94
CA PRO A 116 9.19 3.95 17.06
C PRO A 116 8.99 5.10 16.08
N ARG A 117 9.58 6.27 16.39
CA ARG A 117 9.60 7.39 15.44
C ARG A 117 10.48 7.07 14.23
N VAL A 118 9.95 7.29 13.04
CA VAL A 118 10.58 6.90 11.76
C VAL A 118 11.16 8.10 11.00
N ASP A 119 12.08 7.83 10.07
CA ASP A 119 12.60 8.85 9.16
C ASP A 119 11.56 9.20 8.10
N VAL A 120 10.90 8.17 7.57
CA VAL A 120 9.93 8.28 6.49
C VAL A 120 8.67 7.54 6.89
N LEU A 121 7.52 8.19 6.73
CA LEU A 121 6.21 7.56 6.74
C LEU A 121 5.61 7.73 5.35
N ALA A 122 5.12 6.66 4.72
CA ALA A 122 4.38 6.73 3.46
C ALA A 122 2.97 6.17 3.59
N ALA A 123 2.04 6.77 2.86
CA ALA A 123 0.68 6.28 2.61
C ALA A 123 0.36 6.54 1.13
N PHE A 124 0.82 5.64 0.27
CA PHE A 124 0.64 5.72 -1.19
C PHE A 124 -0.64 5.02 -1.66
N ASN A 125 -0.87 5.10 -2.96
CA ASN A 125 -2.06 4.70 -3.68
C ASN A 125 -3.34 5.26 -3.06
N PHE A 126 -3.28 6.54 -2.63
CA PHE A 126 -4.37 7.31 -2.06
C PHE A 126 -5.10 6.57 -0.91
N SER A 127 -4.43 5.64 -0.23
CA SER A 127 -5.03 4.72 0.75
C SER A 127 -5.76 5.43 1.90
N TYR A 128 -5.26 6.59 2.30
CA TYR A 128 -5.85 7.45 3.33
C TYR A 128 -7.22 8.03 2.94
N TRP A 129 -7.64 7.93 1.67
CA TRP A 129 -8.96 8.36 1.20
C TRP A 129 -10.11 7.53 1.77
N ILE A 130 -9.82 6.38 2.38
CA ILE A 130 -10.80 5.59 3.13
C ILE A 130 -11.44 6.38 4.28
N PHE A 131 -10.80 7.44 4.77
CA PHE A 131 -11.37 8.33 5.77
C PHE A 131 -12.36 9.32 5.15
N GLU A 132 -13.65 9.00 5.24
CA GLU A 132 -14.72 9.85 4.69
C GLU A 132 -15.03 11.09 5.55
N GLU A 133 -14.62 11.11 6.82
CA GLU A 133 -14.82 12.27 7.69
C GLU A 133 -13.54 13.10 7.85
N ARG A 134 -13.66 14.43 7.69
CA ARG A 134 -12.56 15.38 7.92
C ARG A 134 -11.92 15.21 9.31
N ALA A 135 -12.72 14.91 10.33
CA ALA A 135 -12.21 14.73 11.69
C ALA A 135 -11.27 13.52 11.79
N GLN A 136 -11.59 12.41 11.12
CA GLN A 136 -10.76 11.21 11.06
C GLN A 136 -9.47 11.49 10.28
N MET A 137 -9.55 12.16 9.12
CA MET A 137 -8.38 12.58 8.35
C MET A 137 -7.42 13.43 9.20
N VAL A 138 -7.95 14.41 9.93
CA VAL A 138 -7.13 15.26 10.83
C VAL A 138 -6.52 14.46 11.96
N ALA A 139 -7.24 13.48 12.52
CA ALA A 139 -6.70 12.58 13.54
C ALA A 139 -5.54 11.75 12.97
N TYR A 140 -5.72 11.15 11.79
CA TYR A 140 -4.68 10.40 11.09
C TYR A 140 -3.43 11.25 10.84
N MET A 141 -3.58 12.46 10.28
CA MET A 141 -2.44 13.35 10.02
C MET A 141 -1.66 13.73 11.29
N ARG A 142 -2.34 13.90 12.43
CA ARG A 142 -1.68 14.11 13.73
C ARG A 142 -0.89 12.88 14.17
N ARG A 143 -1.44 11.68 13.98
CA ARG A 143 -0.75 10.42 14.26
C ARG A 143 0.50 10.25 13.39
N CYS A 144 0.43 10.60 12.11
CA CYS A 144 1.60 10.60 11.23
C CYS A 144 2.67 11.56 11.75
N LEU A 145 2.30 12.78 12.14
CA LEU A 145 3.25 13.76 12.68
C LEU A 145 3.92 13.26 13.97
N ASP A 146 3.16 12.67 14.90
CA ASP A 146 3.69 12.13 16.16
C ASP A 146 4.64 10.93 15.95
N ALA A 147 4.44 10.18 14.86
CA ALA A 147 5.22 9.02 14.48
C ALA A 147 6.50 9.35 13.68
N LEU A 148 6.69 10.60 13.26
CA LEU A 148 7.90 11.04 12.58
C LEU A 148 8.96 11.51 13.58
N LYS A 149 10.23 11.34 13.21
CA LYS A 149 11.34 12.07 13.85
C LYS A 149 11.19 13.57 13.56
N ASP A 150 11.93 14.39 14.30
CA ASP A 150 11.84 15.86 14.19
C ASP A 150 12.12 16.38 12.76
N ASP A 151 12.97 15.68 12.01
CA ASP A 151 13.28 15.93 10.59
C ASP A 151 12.67 14.88 9.65
N GLY A 152 11.73 14.08 10.14
CA GLY A 152 11.05 13.04 9.37
C GLY A 152 10.10 13.63 8.34
N VAL A 153 9.80 12.85 7.30
CA VAL A 153 8.96 13.30 6.18
C VAL A 153 7.82 12.31 5.93
N LEU A 154 6.61 12.86 5.79
CA LEU A 154 5.42 12.15 5.33
C LEU A 154 5.33 12.22 3.80
N PHE A 155 5.18 11.07 3.14
CA PHE A 155 4.97 10.95 1.71
C PHE A 155 3.57 10.42 1.42
N MET A 156 2.83 11.15 0.59
CA MET A 156 1.47 10.80 0.19
C MET A 156 1.29 11.20 -1.26
N ASP A 157 0.57 10.40 -2.02
CA ASP A 157 0.07 10.75 -3.33
C ASP A 157 -1.35 11.32 -3.23
N MET A 158 -1.78 12.08 -4.23
CA MET A 158 -3.07 12.74 -4.22
C MET A 158 -3.82 12.39 -5.50
N PHE A 159 -4.93 11.68 -5.34
CA PHE A 159 -5.95 11.56 -6.38
C PHE A 159 -6.77 12.86 -6.43
N GLY A 160 -7.15 13.35 -7.61
CA GLY A 160 -7.90 14.60 -7.70
C GLY A 160 -7.88 15.21 -9.09
N GLY A 161 -8.40 16.44 -9.19
CA GLY A 161 -8.61 17.13 -10.46
C GLY A 161 -10.06 17.03 -10.94
N PRO A 162 -10.47 17.77 -11.97
CA PRO A 162 -11.87 17.81 -12.40
C PRO A 162 -12.43 16.44 -12.81
N GLU A 163 -11.60 15.58 -13.40
CA GLU A 163 -11.99 14.24 -13.85
C GLU A 163 -12.21 13.26 -12.68
N SER A 164 -11.69 13.55 -11.48
CA SER A 164 -11.94 12.70 -10.30
C SER A 164 -13.40 12.73 -9.83
N PHE A 165 -14.23 13.61 -10.39
CA PHE A 165 -15.65 13.70 -10.10
C PHE A 165 -16.51 12.92 -11.10
N GLU A 166 -15.89 12.34 -12.13
CA GLU A 166 -16.59 11.65 -13.21
C GLU A 166 -16.67 10.14 -12.94
N GLU A 167 -17.86 9.57 -13.11
CA GLU A 167 -18.02 8.12 -13.18
C GLU A 167 -17.31 7.61 -14.43
N THR A 168 -16.27 6.80 -14.25
CA THR A 168 -15.39 6.39 -15.34
C THR A 168 -14.95 4.94 -15.20
N LYS A 169 -14.56 4.36 -16.35
CA LYS A 169 -14.03 3.01 -16.43
C LYS A 169 -12.78 3.00 -17.30
N GLU A 170 -11.64 2.89 -16.65
CA GLU A 170 -10.34 2.84 -17.30
C GLU A 170 -9.88 1.40 -17.49
N LYS A 171 -9.12 1.15 -18.56
CA LYS A 171 -8.63 -0.17 -18.91
C LYS A 171 -7.15 -0.12 -19.26
N THR A 172 -6.35 -0.84 -18.49
CA THR A 172 -4.91 -0.97 -18.74
C THR A 172 -4.60 -2.41 -19.12
N LYS A 173 -3.96 -2.60 -20.28
CA LYS A 173 -3.59 -3.94 -20.77
C LYS A 173 -2.22 -4.31 -20.24
N HIS A 174 -2.15 -5.40 -19.49
CA HIS A 174 -0.90 -6.03 -19.04
C HIS A 174 -0.67 -7.33 -19.81
N LYS A 175 0.48 -7.95 -19.61
CA LYS A 175 0.78 -9.25 -20.20
C LYS A 175 -0.03 -10.33 -19.46
N GLY A 176 -1.06 -10.87 -20.12
CA GLY A 176 -1.86 -11.99 -19.60
C GLY A 176 -3.13 -11.59 -18.85
N PHE A 177 -3.33 -10.31 -18.54
CA PHE A 177 -4.55 -9.80 -17.92
C PHE A 177 -4.85 -8.35 -18.33
N THR A 178 -6.02 -7.85 -17.95
CA THR A 178 -6.41 -6.45 -18.13
C THR A 178 -6.86 -5.93 -16.78
N TYR A 179 -6.18 -4.89 -16.29
CA TYR A 179 -6.61 -4.15 -15.12
C TYR A 179 -7.71 -3.18 -15.52
N ILE A 180 -8.75 -3.11 -14.70
CA ILE A 180 -9.90 -2.25 -14.94
C ILE A 180 -10.15 -1.51 -13.64
N TRP A 181 -9.92 -0.20 -13.64
CA TRP A 181 -10.34 0.68 -12.56
C TRP A 181 -11.72 1.24 -12.92
N HIS A 182 -12.69 1.09 -12.03
CA HIS A 182 -14.06 1.53 -12.26
C HIS A 182 -14.53 2.43 -11.11
N GLN A 183 -14.48 3.74 -11.32
CA GLN A 183 -15.16 4.71 -10.49
C GLN A 183 -16.65 4.71 -10.86
N ALA A 184 -17.45 3.98 -10.09
CA ALA A 184 -18.83 3.70 -10.44
C ALA A 184 -19.80 4.79 -10.00
N GLU A 185 -19.54 5.44 -8.86
CA GLU A 185 -20.41 6.47 -8.30
C GLU A 185 -19.57 7.58 -7.67
N PHE A 186 -20.04 8.82 -7.81
CA PHE A 186 -19.51 9.98 -7.09
C PHE A 186 -20.65 10.85 -6.53
N HIS A 187 -20.57 11.19 -5.24
CA HIS A 187 -21.56 12.03 -4.57
C HIS A 187 -21.00 13.45 -4.33
N PRO A 188 -21.45 14.49 -5.07
CA PRO A 188 -20.84 15.83 -5.01
C PRO A 188 -21.05 16.58 -3.69
N VAL A 189 -21.97 16.12 -2.84
CA VAL A 189 -22.24 16.73 -1.52
C VAL A 189 -21.30 16.17 -0.45
N THR A 190 -21.08 14.86 -0.46
CA THR A 190 -20.27 14.16 0.56
C THR A 190 -18.85 13.88 0.08
N ASN A 191 -18.60 13.99 -1.22
CA ASN A 191 -17.42 13.49 -1.92
C ASN A 191 -17.19 11.97 -1.77
N HIS A 192 -18.23 11.23 -1.38
CA HIS A 192 -18.16 9.77 -1.37
C HIS A 192 -17.95 9.25 -2.79
N MET A 193 -17.10 8.24 -2.91
CA MET A 193 -16.73 7.64 -4.17
C MET A 193 -16.76 6.12 -4.03
N GLN A 194 -17.45 5.44 -4.95
CA GLN A 194 -17.44 3.99 -5.02
C GLN A 194 -16.57 3.52 -6.18
N CYS A 195 -15.51 2.78 -5.86
CA CYS A 195 -14.58 2.20 -6.84
C CYS A 195 -14.60 0.67 -6.80
N TYR A 196 -14.29 0.05 -7.94
CA TYR A 196 -14.06 -1.40 -8.09
C TYR A 196 -12.81 -1.68 -8.91
#